data_AF-A0A7C5WMB4-F1
#
_entry.id   AF-A0A7C5WMB4-F1
#
_cell.length_a   1.000
_cell.length_b   1.000
_cell.length_c   1.000
_cell.angle_alpha   90.00
_cell.angle_beta   90.00
_cell.angle_gamma   90.00
#
_symmetry.space_group_name_H-M   'P 1'
#
loop_
_entity.id
_entity.type
_entity.pdbx_description
1 polymer ?
#
loop_
_entity_poly.entity_id
_entity_poly.type
_entity_poly.pdbx_seq_one_letter_code
_entity_poly.pdbx_strand_id
1 'polypeptide(L)'
;MRNQVIFTPPLHCEKKFRGVILRGRKRGEIEEWLRKIVFGGFKDDYVIFIKHRENSEEILRPIPGSLVDDVRGGFIVVKRELIPLHRVEEIRRKNGVVVYKRRE
;
A
#
# COMPACT_ATOMS: atom_id res chain seq x y z
N MET A 1 30.81 12.31 22.38
CA MET A 1 30.01 13.51 22.04
C MET A 1 29.16 13.20 20.83
N ARG A 2 27.95 13.75 20.80
CA ARG A 2 26.82 13.41 19.92
C ARG A 2 27.11 13.75 18.45
N ASN A 3 26.96 12.81 17.53
CA ASN A 3 26.73 13.13 16.12
C ASN A 3 25.34 12.65 15.72
N GLN A 4 24.38 13.57 15.83
CA GLN A 4 23.09 13.50 15.16
C GLN A 4 23.33 13.66 13.66
N VAL A 5 22.87 12.70 12.85
CA VAL A 5 22.80 12.88 11.39
C VAL A 5 21.36 13.29 11.07
N ILE A 6 21.21 14.57 10.74
CA ILE A 6 19.94 15.20 10.36
C ILE A 6 19.81 15.15 8.84
N PHE A 7 18.74 14.49 8.39
CA PHE A 7 17.88 14.70 7.21
C PHE A 7 18.47 14.91 5.81
N THR A 8 18.02 14.07 4.87
CA THR A 8 17.29 14.50 3.66
C THR A 8 16.48 13.33 3.08
N PRO A 9 15.14 13.32 3.11
CA PRO A 9 14.37 12.58 2.12
C PRO A 9 14.38 13.37 0.78
N PRO A 10 14.58 12.71 -0.37
CA PRO A 10 14.71 13.38 -1.65
C PRO A 10 13.36 13.86 -2.20
N LEU A 11 13.42 15.09 -2.74
CA LEU A 11 12.82 15.58 -3.99
C LEU A 11 11.44 15.05 -4.41
N HIS A 12 10.50 15.99 -4.32
CA HIS A 12 9.30 16.17 -5.14
C HIS A 12 9.46 15.69 -6.60
N CYS A 13 8.51 14.90 -7.11
CA CYS A 13 8.16 14.90 -8.54
C CYS A 13 6.69 14.53 -8.71
N GLU A 14 5.95 15.48 -9.28
CA GLU A 14 4.52 15.48 -9.57
C GLU A 14 4.06 14.32 -10.45
N LYS A 15 2.94 13.69 -10.08
CA LYS A 15 1.99 13.15 -11.07
C LYS A 15 0.55 13.45 -10.65
N LYS A 16 0.03 14.58 -11.14
CA LYS A 16 -1.41 14.78 -11.38
C LYS A 16 -1.89 13.65 -12.28
N PHE A 17 -2.69 12.71 -11.78
CA PHE A 17 -3.51 11.85 -12.64
C PHE A 17 -4.98 12.04 -12.30
N ARG A 18 -5.68 12.61 -13.28
CA ARG A 18 -7.11 12.92 -13.28
C ARG A 18 -7.91 11.69 -12.87
N GLY A 19 -8.86 11.94 -11.96
CA GLY A 19 -9.78 10.95 -11.43
C GLY A 19 -10.54 10.21 -12.54
N VAL A 20 -10.23 8.93 -12.69
CA VAL A 20 -11.10 7.98 -13.39
C VAL A 20 -12.10 7.44 -12.37
N ILE A 21 -13.34 7.94 -12.47
CA ILE A 21 -14.52 7.42 -11.77
C ILE A 21 -15.05 6.25 -12.59
N LEU A 22 -14.60 5.03 -12.28
CA LEU A 22 -15.28 3.81 -12.74
C LEU A 22 -16.40 3.48 -11.76
N ARG A 23 -17.63 3.85 -12.16
CA ARG A 23 -18.88 3.34 -11.61
C ARG A 23 -19.05 1.89 -12.06
N GLY A 24 -19.32 1.00 -11.11
CA GLY A 24 -19.83 -0.35 -11.40
C GLY A 24 -19.00 -1.45 -10.73
N ARG A 25 -19.67 -2.23 -9.87
CA ARG A 25 -19.16 -3.28 -8.96
C ARG A 25 -18.73 -2.70 -7.61
N LYS A 26 -19.29 -3.25 -6.53
CA LYS A 26 -18.98 -2.92 -5.13
C LYS A 26 -17.46 -2.83 -4.99
N ARG A 27 -16.90 -1.61 -4.98
CA ARG A 27 -15.48 -1.42 -4.69
C ARG A 27 -15.24 -2.04 -3.34
N GLY A 28 -14.37 -3.05 -3.27
CA GLY A 28 -14.04 -3.68 -2.00
C GLY A 28 -13.47 -2.61 -1.06
N GLU A 29 -13.84 -2.67 0.22
CA GLU A 29 -13.37 -1.71 1.25
C GLU A 29 -11.84 -1.54 1.21
N ILE A 30 -11.12 -2.60 0.84
CA ILE A 30 -9.68 -2.62 0.67
C ILE A 30 -9.17 -1.69 -0.43
N GLU A 31 -9.85 -1.61 -1.58
CA GLU A 31 -9.45 -0.73 -2.69
C GLU A 31 -9.61 0.73 -2.25
N GLU A 32 -10.70 1.04 -1.54
CA GLU A 32 -10.95 2.39 -1.05
C GLU A 32 -9.90 2.80 -0.01
N TRP A 33 -9.56 1.90 0.92
CA TRP A 33 -8.50 2.14 1.90
C TRP A 33 -7.14 2.36 1.25
N LEU A 34 -6.75 1.49 0.32
CA LEU A 34 -5.48 1.63 -0.39
C LEU A 34 -5.42 2.92 -1.20
N ARG A 35 -6.53 3.30 -1.85
CA ARG A 35 -6.62 4.57 -2.55
C ARG A 35 -6.48 5.75 -1.58
N LYS A 36 -7.15 5.71 -0.42
CA LYS A 36 -6.98 6.74 0.63
C LYS A 36 -5.52 6.84 1.09
N ILE A 37 -4.81 5.73 1.24
CA ILE A 37 -3.41 5.70 1.67
C ILE A 37 -2.48 6.26 0.60
N VAL A 38 -2.63 5.80 -0.65
CA VAL A 38 -1.76 6.17 -1.77
C VAL A 38 -1.98 7.62 -2.19
N PHE A 39 -3.24 8.04 -2.32
CA PHE A 39 -3.59 9.40 -2.75
C PHE A 39 -3.69 10.40 -1.58
N GLY A 40 -3.70 9.93 -0.33
CA GLY A 40 -3.78 10.77 0.86
C GLY A 40 -2.45 11.39 1.33
N GLY A 41 -1.33 11.05 0.68
CA GLY A 41 -0.01 11.60 0.99
C GLY A 41 0.67 11.00 2.24
N PHE A 42 0.00 10.11 2.97
CA PHE A 42 0.52 9.41 4.14
C PHE A 42 0.94 7.96 3.84
N LYS A 43 1.21 7.62 2.58
CA LYS A 43 1.58 6.25 2.15
C LYS A 43 2.79 5.66 2.91
N ASP A 44 3.72 6.50 3.35
CA ASP A 44 4.90 6.06 4.10
C ASP A 44 4.56 5.53 5.50
N ASP A 45 3.42 5.93 6.07
CA ASP A 45 3.00 5.52 7.41
C ASP A 45 2.33 4.14 7.44
N TYR A 46 2.11 3.51 6.28
CA TYR A 46 1.35 2.26 6.17
C TYR A 46 2.21 1.11 5.69
N VAL A 47 1.88 -0.09 6.17
CA VAL A 47 2.47 -1.37 5.82
C VAL A 47 1.33 -2.30 5.39
N ILE A 48 1.45 -2.84 4.19
CA ILE A 48 0.47 -3.72 3.56
C ILE A 48 1.05 -5.13 3.59
N PHE A 49 0.39 -6.05 4.27
CA PHE A 49 0.78 -7.45 4.33
C PHE A 49 0.06 -8.24 3.24
N ILE A 50 0.85 -8.89 2.40
CA ILE A 50 0.34 -9.74 1.33
C ILE A 50 0.68 -11.20 1.60
N LYS A 51 -0.23 -12.10 1.27
CA LYS A 51 0.03 -13.54 1.19
C LYS A 51 0.96 -13.80 0.00
N HIS A 52 2.15 -14.29 0.29
CA HIS A 52 3.12 -14.77 -0.68
C HIS A 52 3.38 -16.25 -0.41
N ARG A 53 3.39 -17.06 -1.47
CA ARG A 53 3.68 -18.50 -1.34
C ARG A 53 5.11 -18.72 -1.80
N GLU A 54 5.97 -19.05 -0.86
CA GLU A 54 7.36 -19.42 -1.12
C GLU A 54 7.58 -20.82 -0.54
N ASN A 55 8.14 -21.76 -1.32
CA ASN A 55 8.45 -23.13 -0.89
C ASN A 55 7.34 -23.87 -0.12
N SER A 56 6.09 -23.78 -0.60
CA SER A 56 4.90 -24.39 0.02
C SER A 56 4.45 -23.80 1.35
N GLU A 57 5.10 -22.76 1.85
CA GLU A 57 4.69 -22.02 3.06
C GLU A 57 3.93 -20.74 2.68
N GLU A 58 2.88 -20.43 3.44
CA GLU A 58 2.16 -19.16 3.33
C GLU A 58 2.86 -18.11 4.19
N ILE A 59 3.61 -17.22 3.55
CA ILE A 59 4.39 -16.17 4.22
C ILE A 59 3.70 -14.83 4.01
N LEU A 60 3.58 -14.04 5.07
CA LEU A 60 3.12 -12.66 4.97
C LEU A 60 4.30 -11.75 4.62
N ARG A 61 4.27 -11.20 3.40
CA ARG A 61 5.28 -10.25 2.95
C ARG A 61 4.83 -8.82 3.28
N PRO A 62 5.56 -8.07 4.13
CA PRO A 62 5.26 -6.67 4.39
C PRO A 62 5.71 -5.80 3.22
N ILE A 63 4.80 -5.00 2.70
CA ILE A 63 5.06 -4.00 1.66
C ILE A 63 4.83 -2.62 2.28
N PRO A 64 5.90 -1.81 2.45
CA PRO A 64 5.73 -0.43 2.85
C PRO A 64 4.92 0.32 1.79
N GLY A 65 3.93 1.10 2.20
CA GLY A 65 3.10 1.89 1.30
C GLY A 65 3.90 2.91 0.48
N SER A 66 5.10 3.28 0.94
CA SER A 66 6.08 4.08 0.18
C SER A 66 6.49 3.45 -1.15
N LEU A 67 6.51 2.10 -1.23
CA LEU A 67 6.84 1.36 -2.45
C LEU A 67 5.65 1.23 -3.42
N VAL A 68 4.45 1.58 -2.97
CA VAL A 68 3.25 1.58 -3.81
C VAL A 68 3.30 2.82 -4.69
N ASP A 69 3.31 2.57 -5.99
CA ASP A 69 3.33 3.60 -7.02
C ASP A 69 1.89 4.05 -7.33
N ASP A 70 1.00 3.07 -7.54
CA ASP A 70 -0.41 3.33 -7.89
C ASP A 70 -1.30 2.11 -7.51
N VAL A 71 -2.63 2.31 -7.49
CA VAL A 71 -3.62 1.26 -7.21
C VAL A 71 -4.75 1.38 -8.22
N ARG A 72 -4.90 0.38 -9.11
CA ARG A 72 -5.89 0.40 -10.21
C ARG A 72 -6.49 -0.97 -10.46
N GLY A 73 -7.80 -0.98 -10.74
CA GLY A 73 -8.51 -2.12 -11.33
C GLY A 73 -8.40 -3.41 -10.52
N GLY A 74 -8.33 -3.34 -9.18
CA GLY A 74 -8.14 -4.52 -8.33
C GLY A 74 -6.69 -4.97 -8.12
N PHE A 75 -5.70 -4.12 -8.44
CA PHE A 75 -4.26 -4.41 -8.26
C PHE A 75 -3.52 -3.25 -7.60
N ILE A 76 -2.49 -3.57 -6.83
CA ILE A 76 -1.47 -2.67 -6.31
C ILE A 76 -0.27 -2.72 -7.25
N VAL A 77 0.17 -1.56 -7.74
CA VAL A 77 1.38 -1.43 -8.54
C VAL A 77 2.52 -1.09 -7.60
N VAL A 78 3.46 -2.03 -7.44
CA VAL A 78 4.64 -1.86 -6.57
C VAL A 78 5.88 -1.91 -7.45
N LYS A 79 6.49 -0.75 -7.70
CA LYS A 79 7.59 -0.56 -8.67
C LYS A 79 7.23 -1.06 -10.09
N ARG A 80 7.40 -2.36 -10.34
CA ARG A 80 7.11 -3.05 -11.62
C ARG A 80 6.33 -4.35 -11.43
N GLU A 81 5.89 -4.64 -10.21
CA GLU A 81 5.11 -5.83 -9.88
C GLU A 81 3.64 -5.44 -9.70
N LEU A 82 2.75 -6.30 -10.21
CA LEU A 82 1.30 -6.16 -10.06
C LEU A 82 0.82 -7.15 -9.02
N ILE A 83 0.34 -6.63 -7.89
CA ILE A 83 -0.07 -7.43 -6.74
C ILE A 83 -1.59 -7.36 -6.63
N PRO A 84 -2.31 -8.48 -6.80
CA PRO A 84 -3.76 -8.48 -6.70
C PRO A 84 -4.26 -8.13 -5.29
N LEU A 85 -5.33 -7.34 -5.19
CA LEU A 85 -5.92 -6.95 -3.91
C LEU A 85 -6.40 -8.14 -3.08
N HIS A 86 -6.83 -9.23 -3.73
CA HIS A 86 -7.27 -10.44 -3.02
C HIS A 86 -6.15 -11.16 -2.26
N ARG A 87 -4.88 -10.82 -2.52
CA ARG A 87 -3.73 -11.34 -1.77
C ARG A 87 -3.41 -10.53 -0.53
N VAL A 88 -3.99 -9.35 -0.39
CA VAL A 88 -3.76 -8.50 0.78
C VAL A 88 -4.57 -9.07 1.94
N GLU A 89 -3.87 -9.38 3.03
CA GLU A 89 -4.48 -9.92 4.25
C GLU A 89 -4.73 -8.81 5.28
N GLU A 90 -3.75 -7.91 5.43
CA GLU A 90 -3.78 -6.91 6.48
C GLU A 90 -3.13 -5.61 6.01
N ILE A 91 -3.68 -4.49 6.45
CA ILE A 91 -3.07 -3.17 6.32
C ILE A 91 -2.94 -2.59 7.72
N ARG A 92 -1.70 -2.28 8.08
CA ARG A 92 -1.32 -1.77 9.40
C ARG A 92 -0.58 -0.44 9.23
N ARG A 93 -0.76 0.48 10.16
CA ARG A 93 0.09 1.68 10.28
C ARG A 93 1.39 1.32 10.98
N LYS A 94 2.46 2.08 10.73
CA LYS A 94 3.72 1.99 11.48
C LYS A 94 3.52 2.16 12.99
N ASN A 95 2.52 2.93 13.39
CA ASN A 95 2.10 3.11 14.78
C ASN A 95 1.37 1.89 15.39
N GLY A 96 1.25 0.79 14.64
CA GLY A 96 0.68 -0.46 15.12
C GLY A 96 -0.83 -0.61 14.91
N VAL A 97 -1.53 0.45 14.46
CA VAL A 97 -2.99 0.45 14.22
C VAL A 97 -3.34 -0.34 12.96
N VAL A 98 -4.16 -1.37 13.10
CA VAL A 98 -4.69 -2.13 11.96
C VAL A 98 -5.89 -1.37 11.38
N VAL A 99 -5.78 -0.92 10.13
CA VAL A 99 -6.86 -0.18 9.45
C VAL A 99 -7.74 -1.09 8.62
N TYR A 100 -7.19 -2.22 8.17
CA TYR A 100 -7.91 -3.22 7.43
C TYR A 100 -7.34 -4.58 7.77
N LYS A 101 -8.24 -5.53 8.06
CA LYS A 101 -7.89 -6.94 8.16
C LYS A 101 -8.96 -7.71 7.41
N ARG A 102 -8.53 -8.56 6.50
CA ARG A 102 -9.43 -9.48 5.82
C ARG A 102 -10.02 -10.41 6.90
N ARG A 103 -11.33 -10.37 7.08
CA ARG A 103 -12.04 -11.37 7.87
C ARG A 103 -12.06 -12.64 7.02
N GLU A 104 -11.45 -13.69 7.55
CA GLU A 104 -11.48 -15.04 6.99
C GLU A 104 -12.91 -15.62 7.02
#